data_AF-A0A2E5VXL3-F1
#
_entry.id   AF-A0A2E5VXL3-F1
#
_cell.length_a   1.000
_cell.length_b   1.000
_cell.length_c   1.000
_cell.angle_alpha   90.00
_cell.angle_beta   90.00
_cell.angle_gamma   90.00
#
_symmetry.space_group_name_H-M   'P 1'
#
loop_
_entity.id
_entity.type
_entity.pdbx_description
1 polymer ?
#
loop_
_entity_poly.entity_id
_entity_poly.type
_entity_poly.pdbx_seq_one_letter_code
_entity_poly.pdbx_strand_id
1 'polypeptide(L)'
;MPLFVQRIRYPPFELGNMVPNEVPIAEAIIDTGDIRITEFTIGNEDEWFVEWRKISEDDGGLNNIHSEITNLVPNFISRSRNGWYINPDPLHNISRKLILPTVSLLVISLFLH
;
A
#
# COMPACT_ATOMS: atom_id res chain seq x y z
N MET A 1 -25.33 -12.98 7.44
CA MET A 1 -23.92 -12.84 7.04
C MET A 1 -23.13 -12.43 8.27
N PRO A 2 -21.93 -13.00 8.51
CA PRO A 2 -21.11 -12.64 9.66
C PRO A 2 -20.51 -11.25 9.47
N LEU A 3 -20.73 -10.38 10.45
CA LEU A 3 -20.19 -9.03 10.50
C LEU A 3 -18.94 -9.03 11.38
N PHE A 4 -17.89 -8.40 10.89
CA PHE A 4 -16.63 -8.22 11.61
C PHE A 4 -16.30 -6.74 11.72
N VAL A 5 -15.53 -6.39 12.74
CA VAL A 5 -14.96 -5.06 12.92
C VAL A 5 -13.48 -5.15 12.55
N GLN A 6 -13.08 -4.30 11.61
CA GLN A 6 -11.69 -4.08 11.26
C GLN A 6 -11.24 -2.76 11.89
N ARG A 7 -10.15 -2.82 12.66
CA ARG A 7 -9.50 -1.65 13.27
C ARG A 7 -8.06 -1.58 12.77
N ILE A 8 -7.69 -0.48 12.13
CA ILE A 8 -6.36 -0.30 11.54
C ILE A 8 -5.79 1.06 11.88
N ARG A 9 -4.53 1.06 12.30
CA ARG A 9 -3.62 2.19 12.24
C ARG A 9 -2.32 1.74 11.59
N TYR A 10 -2.07 2.24 10.38
CA TYR A 10 -0.86 1.91 9.65
C TYR A 10 0.38 2.52 10.33
N PRO A 11 1.53 1.84 10.27
CA PRO A 11 2.77 2.44 10.72
C PRO A 11 3.07 3.70 9.89
N PRO A 12 3.69 4.71 10.50
CA PRO A 12 4.11 5.90 9.76
C PRO A 12 5.14 5.50 8.71
N PHE A 13 4.87 5.82 7.44
CA PHE A 13 5.82 5.63 6.34
C PHE A 13 6.97 6.64 6.39
N GLU A 14 6.84 7.69 7.20
CA GLU A 14 7.87 8.69 7.44
C GLU A 14 8.59 8.41 8.76
N LEU A 15 9.91 8.22 8.69
CA LEU A 15 10.71 7.97 9.88
C LEU A 15 10.81 9.26 10.72
N GLY A 16 10.18 9.27 11.90
CA GLY A 16 10.38 10.30 12.93
C GLY A 16 9.46 11.52 12.90
N ASN A 17 8.57 11.64 11.92
CA ASN A 17 7.67 12.80 11.78
C ASN A 17 6.23 12.56 12.27
N MET A 18 5.90 11.36 12.73
CA MET A 18 4.54 11.00 13.12
C MET A 18 4.56 10.25 14.45
N VAL A 19 3.80 10.76 15.42
CA VAL A 19 3.55 10.11 16.70
C VAL A 19 2.37 9.16 16.50
N PRO A 20 2.55 7.83 16.55
CA PRO A 20 1.49 6.88 16.21
C PRO A 20 0.22 7.07 17.04
N ASN A 21 0.35 7.37 18.33
CA ASN A 21 -0.78 7.53 19.22
C ASN A 21 -1.67 8.76 18.91
N GLU A 22 -1.12 9.76 18.21
CA GLU A 22 -1.87 10.94 17.77
C GLU A 22 -2.70 10.67 16.49
N VAL A 23 -2.46 9.53 15.83
CA VAL A 23 -3.25 9.12 14.66
C VAL A 23 -4.46 8.33 15.14
N PRO A 24 -5.70 8.66 14.79
CA PRO A 24 -6.86 7.87 15.19
C PRO A 24 -6.81 6.47 14.55
N ILE A 25 -7.30 5.46 15.27
CA ILE A 25 -7.52 4.13 14.70
C ILE A 25 -8.71 4.23 13.76
N ALA A 26 -8.54 3.78 12.52
CA ALA A 26 -9.64 3.69 11.57
C ALA A 26 -10.45 2.43 11.87
N GLU A 27 -11.75 2.58 12.10
CA GLU A 27 -12.64 1.50 12.49
C GLU A 27 -13.80 1.39 11.50
N ALA A 28 -14.10 0.16 11.09
CA ALA A 28 -15.19 -0.11 10.16
C ALA A 28 -15.81 -1.48 10.42
N ILE A 29 -17.13 -1.55 10.28
CA ILE A 29 -17.83 -2.83 10.18
C ILE A 29 -17.72 -3.30 8.73
N ILE A 30 -17.29 -4.55 8.54
CA ILE A 30 -17.14 -5.20 7.25
C ILE A 30 -18.03 -6.44 7.19
N ASP A 31 -18.83 -6.52 6.13
CA ASP A 31 -19.54 -7.72 5.75
C ASP A 31 -18.62 -8.67 4.99
N THR A 32 -18.35 -9.85 5.56
CA THR A 32 -17.42 -10.81 4.97
C THR A 32 -18.13 -11.85 4.10
N GLY A 33 -19.45 -11.77 3.94
CA GLY A 33 -20.23 -12.74 3.18
C GLY A 33 -20.02 -14.17 3.70
N ASP A 34 -19.54 -15.07 2.85
CA ASP A 34 -19.25 -16.47 3.22
C ASP A 34 -17.79 -16.71 3.62
N ILE A 35 -16.95 -15.66 3.60
CA ILE A 35 -15.53 -15.77 3.94
C ILE A 35 -15.39 -15.89 5.45
N ARG A 36 -14.76 -16.99 5.88
CA ARG A 36 -14.40 -17.20 7.28
C ARG A 36 -13.12 -16.42 7.59
N ILE A 37 -13.27 -15.39 8.39
CA ILE A 37 -12.13 -14.61 8.89
C ILE A 37 -11.78 -15.07 10.30
N THR A 38 -10.48 -15.30 10.53
CA THR A 38 -9.93 -15.59 11.85
C THR A 38 -9.75 -14.29 12.61
N GLU A 39 -10.17 -14.26 13.87
CA GLU A 39 -9.94 -13.11 14.73
C GLU A 39 -8.46 -13.02 15.07
N PHE A 40 -7.88 -11.83 14.95
CA PHE A 40 -6.47 -11.61 15.23
C PHE A 40 -6.21 -10.15 15.62
N THR A 41 -5.15 -9.95 16.38
CA THR A 41 -4.64 -8.63 16.77
C THR A 41 -3.13 -8.62 16.58
N ILE A 42 -2.61 -7.56 15.96
CA ILE A 42 -1.18 -7.35 15.71
C ILE A 42 -0.82 -5.93 16.14
N GLY A 43 0.27 -5.81 16.89
CA GLY A 43 0.76 -4.52 17.38
C GLY A 43 0.09 -4.08 18.67
N ASN A 44 0.13 -2.78 18.93
CA ASN A 44 -0.40 -2.14 20.13
C ASN A 44 -1.18 -0.87 19.74
N GLU A 45 -2.27 -0.58 20.42
CA GLU A 45 -3.06 0.64 20.25
C GLU A 45 -2.29 1.93 20.51
N ASP A 46 -1.14 1.90 21.20
CA ASP A 46 -0.24 3.06 21.35
C ASP A 46 0.70 3.25 20.14
N GLU A 47 0.81 2.25 19.27
CA GLU A 47 1.69 2.21 18.09
C GLU A 47 0.86 1.94 16.82
N TRP A 48 1.46 1.26 15.83
CA TRP A 48 0.72 0.67 14.74
C TRP A 48 -0.09 -0.52 15.25
N PHE A 49 -1.30 -0.66 14.72
CA PHE A 49 -2.28 -1.59 15.24
C PHE A 49 -3.14 -2.14 14.11
N VAL A 50 -3.36 -3.44 14.12
CA VAL A 50 -4.32 -4.09 13.22
C VAL A 50 -5.09 -5.12 14.02
N GLU A 51 -6.41 -5.00 14.03
CA GLU A 51 -7.31 -5.95 14.67
C GLU A 51 -8.46 -6.32 13.74
N TRP A 52 -8.79 -7.61 13.77
CA TRP A 52 -10.01 -8.18 13.24
C TRP A 52 -10.71 -8.94 14.35
N ARG A 53 -11.92 -8.52 14.68
CA ARG A 53 -12.75 -9.16 15.70
C ARG A 53 -14.20 -9.24 15.25
N LYS A 54 -14.98 -10.12 15.87
CA LYS A 54 -16.43 -10.13 15.66
C LYS A 54 -17.07 -8.84 16.18
N ILE A 55 -18.19 -8.48 15.58
CA ILE A 55 -19.02 -7.37 16.05
C ILE A 55 -19.55 -7.65 17.47
N SER A 56 -19.59 -6.61 18.30
CA SER A 56 -20.16 -6.60 19.64
C SER A 56 -21.26 -5.54 19.75
N GLU A 57 -22.00 -5.52 20.87
CA GLU A 57 -23.06 -4.52 21.11
C GLU A 57 -22.53 -3.07 21.18
N ASP A 58 -21.25 -2.87 21.51
CA ASP A 58 -20.61 -1.55 21.62
C ASP A 58 -20.32 -0.91 20.24
N ASP A 59 -20.37 -1.70 19.18
CA ASP A 59 -19.99 -1.28 17.81
C ASP A 59 -21.12 -0.58 17.04
N GLY A 60 -22.27 -0.34 17.68
CA GLY A 60 -23.48 0.19 17.03
C GLY A 60 -23.32 1.58 16.41
N GLY A 61 -22.27 2.33 16.77
CA GLY A 61 -21.94 3.65 16.22
C GLY A 61 -20.95 3.64 15.05
N LEU A 62 -20.39 2.48 14.69
CA LEU A 62 -19.38 2.38 13.64
C LEU A 62 -19.99 2.44 12.24
N ASN A 63 -19.26 3.07 11.32
CA ASN A 63 -19.66 3.09 9.91
C ASN A 63 -19.62 1.69 9.32
N ASN A 64 -20.72 1.30 8.67
CA ASN A 64 -20.81 0.06 7.92
C ASN A 64 -20.25 0.26 6.50
N ILE A 65 -19.14 -0.39 6.19
CA ILE A 65 -18.54 -0.36 4.87
C ILE A 65 -18.98 -1.62 4.13
N HIS A 66 -19.89 -1.44 3.18
CA HIS A 66 -20.23 -2.46 2.21
C HIS A 66 -19.10 -2.57 1.17
N SER A 67 -18.19 -3.52 1.39
CA SER A 67 -17.11 -3.84 0.46
C SER A 67 -17.17 -5.32 0.10
N GLU A 68 -17.01 -5.64 -1.19
CA GLU A 68 -16.89 -7.02 -1.64
C GLU A 68 -15.49 -7.53 -1.25
N ILE A 69 -15.43 -8.37 -0.21
CA ILE A 69 -14.18 -9.06 0.13
C ILE A 69 -13.97 -10.15 -0.91
N THR A 70 -12.87 -10.06 -1.65
CA THR A 70 -12.48 -11.07 -2.64
C THR A 70 -11.00 -11.40 -2.51
N ASN A 71 -10.66 -12.66 -2.75
CA ASN A 71 -9.27 -13.10 -2.90
C ASN A 71 -8.74 -12.83 -4.32
N LEU A 72 -9.59 -12.31 -5.22
CA LEU A 72 -9.19 -11.93 -6.57
C LEU A 72 -8.38 -10.64 -6.54
N VAL A 73 -7.30 -10.61 -7.33
CA VAL A 73 -6.50 -9.39 -7.49
C VAL A 73 -7.37 -8.31 -8.15
N PRO A 74 -7.54 -7.13 -7.55
CA PRO A 74 -8.32 -6.06 -8.15
C PRO A 74 -7.78 -5.68 -9.54
N ASN A 75 -8.69 -5.36 -10.46
CA ASN A 75 -8.34 -5.06 -11.86
C ASN A 75 -7.35 -3.89 -12.02
N PHE A 76 -7.31 -2.94 -11.08
CA PHE A 76 -6.33 -1.85 -11.12
C PHE A 76 -4.92 -2.32 -10.75
N ILE A 77 -4.80 -3.26 -9.80
CA ILE A 77 -3.53 -3.89 -9.43
C ILE A 77 -3.03 -4.76 -10.58
N SER A 78 -3.90 -5.51 -11.25
CA SER A 78 -3.49 -6.32 -12.41
C SER A 78 -3.01 -5.45 -13.57
N ARG A 79 -3.63 -4.28 -13.79
CA ARG A 79 -3.16 -3.28 -14.77
C ARG A 79 -1.79 -2.69 -14.42
N SER A 80 -1.51 -2.42 -13.15
CA SER A 80 -0.22 -1.88 -12.71
C SER A 80 0.89 -2.93 -12.59
N ARG A 81 0.54 -4.23 -12.61
CA ARG A 81 1.47 -5.37 -12.46
C ARG A 81 2.07 -5.89 -13.75
N ASN A 82 1.87 -5.24 -14.89
CA ASN A 82 2.56 -5.56 -16.15
C ASN A 82 4.04 -5.09 -16.16
N GLY A 83 4.73 -5.22 -15.03
CA GLY A 83 6.16 -5.01 -14.85
C GLY A 83 6.51 -4.37 -13.50
N TRP A 84 7.74 -4.58 -13.03
CA TRP A 84 8.44 -3.68 -12.09
C TRP A 84 8.74 -2.30 -12.71
N TYR A 85 8.10 -2.00 -13.85
CA TYR A 85 8.39 -0.87 -14.70
C TYR A 85 7.44 0.25 -14.28
N ILE A 86 7.90 1.07 -13.34
CA ILE A 86 7.60 2.50 -13.40
C ILE A 86 7.90 2.84 -14.86
N ASN A 87 6.87 3.15 -15.65
CA ASN A 87 7.09 3.61 -17.02
C ASN A 87 8.11 4.75 -16.90
N PRO A 88 9.35 4.58 -17.37
CA PRO A 88 10.41 5.52 -17.09
C PRO A 88 9.92 6.85 -17.60
N ASP A 89 10.03 7.87 -16.76
CA ASP A 89 9.72 9.24 -17.17
C ASP A 89 10.31 9.46 -18.57
N PRO A 90 9.56 10.08 -19.51
CA PRO A 90 10.05 10.35 -20.85
C PRO A 90 11.48 10.91 -20.87
N LEU A 91 11.87 11.70 -19.86
CA LEU A 91 13.21 12.25 -19.67
C LEU A 91 14.27 11.15 -19.46
N HIS A 92 13.97 10.08 -18.73
CA HIS A 92 14.89 8.97 -18.50
C HIS A 92 15.18 8.18 -19.79
N ASN A 93 14.20 8.06 -20.69
CA ASN A 93 14.41 7.44 -22.00
C ASN A 93 15.32 8.30 -22.91
N ILE A 94 15.18 9.63 -22.84
CA ILE A 94 16.06 10.56 -23.56
C ILE A 94 17.49 10.47 -23.01
N SER A 95 17.65 10.48 -21.69
CA SER A 95 18.96 10.33 -21.03
C SER A 95 19.69 9.07 -21.50
N ARG A 96 19.02 7.91 -21.53
CA ARG A 96 19.64 6.65 -21.97
C ARG A 96 20.10 6.68 -23.43
N LYS A 97 19.41 7.41 -24.31
CA LYS A 97 19.82 7.56 -25.71
C LYS A 97 21.08 8.41 -25.89
N LEU A 98 21.35 9.32 -24.94
CA LEU A 98 22.52 10.21 -24.99
C LEU A 98 23.80 9.56 -24.43
N ILE A 99 23.69 8.49 -23.63
CA ILE A 99 24.86 7.82 -23.03
C ILE A 99 25.84 7.33 -24.11
N LEU A 100 25.34 6.56 -25.09
CA LEU A 100 26.18 5.96 -26.13
C LEU A 100 26.97 6.99 -26.96
N PRO A 101 26.36 8.04 -27.55
CA PRO A 101 27.11 9.01 -28.34
C PRO A 101 28.10 9.81 -27.48
N THR A 102 27.73 10.20 -26.26
CA THR A 102 28.61 10.95 -25.37
C THR A 102 29.83 10.13 -24.96
N VAL A 103 29.65 8.87 -24.56
CA VAL A 103 30.78 7.99 -24.19
C VAL A 103 31.69 7.75 -25.39
N SER A 104 31.10 7.55 -26.59
CA SER A 104 31.88 7.33 -27.81
C SER A 104 32.76 8.54 -28.14
N LEU A 105 32.21 9.75 -28.02
CA LEU A 105 32.94 11.00 -28.24
C LEU A 105 34.06 11.20 -27.21
N LEU A 106 33.80 10.85 -25.94
CA LEU A 106 34.80 10.89 -24.86
C LEU A 106 35.98 9.95 -25.14
N VAL A 107 35.69 8.73 -25.55
CA VAL A 107 36.71 7.73 -25.92
C VAL A 107 37.53 8.21 -27.12
N ILE A 108 36.88 8.69 -28.18
CA ILE A 108 37.58 9.23 -29.37
C ILE A 108 38.45 10.44 -28.99
N SER A 109 37.94 11.34 -28.16
CA SER A 109 38.69 12.51 -27.69
C SER A 109 39.95 12.11 -26.92
N LEU A 110 39.90 11.02 -26.14
CA LEU A 110 41.07 10.52 -25.41
C LEU A 110 42.14 9.92 -26.34
N PHE A 111 41.74 9.35 -27.47
CA PHE A 111 42.67 8.80 -28.46
C PHE A 111 43.28 9.88 -29.37
N LEU A 112 42.58 11.01 -29.56
CA LEU A 112 43.02 12.12 -30.40
C LEU A 112 43.81 13.19 -29.63
N HIS A 113 43.73 13.21 -28.29
CA HIS A 113 44.51 14.08 -27.41
C HIS A 113 45.85 13.45 -27.04
#